data_AF-A0A1S2LXU0-F1
#
_entry.id   AF-A0A1S2LXU0-F1
#
_cell.length_a   1.000
_cell.length_b   1.000
_cell.length_c   1.000
_cell.angle_alpha   90.00
_cell.angle_beta   90.00
_cell.angle_gamma   90.00
#
_symmetry.space_group_name_H-M   'P 1'
#
loop_
_entity.id
_entity.type
_entity.pdbx_description
1 polymer ?
#
loop_
_entity_poly.entity_id
_entity_poly.type
_entity_poly.pdbx_seq_one_letter_code
_entity_poly.pdbx_strand_id
1 'polypeptide(L)'
;MFVPFGIFAPLLFKPARNFFGILGLGFAFSLTIELTQAIFTTTRSGTVDDLFFNTFGAVIGFILFLVLKVLSKNVSFLYKFFYTEN
;
A
#
# COMPACT_ATOMS: atom_id res chain seq x y z
N MET A 1 -1.29 4.61 9.26
CA MET A 1 -0.26 3.60 8.93
C MET A 1 -0.75 2.71 7.79
N PHE A 2 -0.11 2.74 6.61
CA PHE A 2 -0.57 2.01 5.40
C PHE A 2 0.18 0.71 5.10
N VAL A 3 0.86 0.11 6.07
CA VAL A 3 1.55 -1.17 5.87
C VAL A 3 0.60 -2.27 5.35
N PRO A 4 -0.61 -2.47 5.91
CA PRO A 4 -1.54 -3.45 5.35
C PRO A 4 -1.94 -3.12 3.90
N PHE A 5 -2.20 -1.85 3.60
CA PHE A 5 -2.51 -1.40 2.23
C PHE A 5 -1.37 -1.73 1.26
N GLY A 6 -0.11 -1.49 1.64
CA GLY A 6 1.07 -1.85 0.84
C GLY A 6 1.18 -3.35 0.53
N ILE A 7 0.74 -4.21 1.46
CA ILE A 7 0.76 -5.66 1.28
C ILE A 7 -0.33 -6.11 0.29
N PHE A 8 -1.54 -5.58 0.43
CA PHE A 8 -2.71 -6.07 -0.31
C PHE A 8 -2.95 -5.35 -1.64
N ALA A 9 -2.55 -4.08 -1.79
CA ALA A 9 -2.78 -3.31 -3.01
C ALA A 9 -2.22 -3.97 -4.29
N PRO A 10 -1.02 -4.60 -4.30
CA PRO A 10 -0.50 -5.31 -5.49
C PRO A 10 -1.35 -6.51 -5.93
N LEU A 11 -2.13 -7.09 -5.02
CA LEU A 11 -3.06 -8.18 -5.31
C LEU A 11 -4.32 -7.65 -6.00
N LEU A 12 -4.80 -6.48 -5.58
CA LEU A 12 -6.05 -5.88 -6.07
C LEU A 12 -5.85 -5.02 -7.33
N PHE A 13 -4.72 -4.33 -7.45
CA PHE A 13 -4.48 -3.33 -8.48
C PHE A 13 -3.23 -3.63 -9.28
N LYS A 14 -3.37 -3.86 -10.59
CA LYS A 14 -2.21 -4.06 -11.50
C LYS A 14 -1.18 -2.93 -11.42
N PRO A 15 -1.57 -1.63 -11.34
CA PRO A 15 -0.61 -0.54 -11.19
C PRO A 15 0.24 -0.63 -9.91
N ALA A 16 -0.30 -1.17 -8.81
CA ALA A 16 0.38 -1.29 -7.52
C ALA A 16 1.50 -2.36 -7.50
N ARG A 17 1.70 -3.11 -8.58
CA ARG A 17 2.69 -4.20 -8.67
C ARG A 17 4.12 -3.74 -8.92
N ASN A 18 4.35 -2.43 -8.97
CA ASN A 18 5.67 -1.82 -9.05
C ASN A 18 5.82 -0.70 -8.02
N PHE A 19 7.06 -0.32 -7.75
CA PHE A 19 7.41 0.67 -6.72
C PHE A 19 6.71 2.02 -6.93
N PHE A 20 6.73 2.57 -8.16
CA PHE A 20 6.11 3.87 -8.43
C PHE A 20 4.59 3.82 -8.30
N GLY A 21 3.99 2.70 -8.66
CA GLY A 21 2.56 2.47 -8.52
C GLY A 21 2.13 2.44 -7.05
N ILE A 22 2.83 1.72 -6.17
CA ILE A 22 2.49 1.72 -4.76
C ILE A 22 2.80 3.05 -4.08
N LEU A 23 3.90 3.71 -4.47
CA LEU A 23 4.26 5.03 -3.97
C LEU A 23 3.18 6.05 -4.32
N GLY A 24 2.76 6.08 -5.58
CA GLY A 24 1.71 6.98 -6.07
C GLY A 24 0.35 6.69 -5.46
N LEU A 25 -0.05 5.41 -5.35
CA LEU A 25 -1.32 5.03 -4.74
C LEU A 25 -1.33 5.31 -3.23
N GLY A 26 -0.25 4.99 -2.52
CA GLY A 26 -0.11 5.28 -1.09
C GLY A 26 -0.16 6.78 -0.81
N PHE A 27 0.55 7.58 -1.62
CA PHE A 27 0.50 9.04 -1.55
C PHE A 27 -0.89 9.59 -1.85
N ALA A 28 -1.51 9.20 -2.96
CA ALA A 28 -2.82 9.70 -3.36
C ALA A 28 -3.92 9.33 -2.37
N PHE A 29 -3.90 8.11 -1.84
CA PHE A 29 -4.86 7.66 -0.83
C PHE A 29 -4.66 8.42 0.48
N SER A 30 -3.42 8.60 0.92
CA SER A 30 -3.15 9.37 2.15
C SER A 30 -3.51 10.85 1.98
N LEU A 31 -3.20 11.43 0.82
CA LEU A 31 -3.57 12.82 0.51
C LEU A 31 -5.10 12.98 0.50
N THR A 32 -5.84 12.00 0.00
CA THR A 32 -7.31 12.04 0.02
C THR A 32 -7.85 12.04 1.45
N ILE A 33 -7.27 11.22 2.34
CA ILE A 33 -7.64 11.20 3.77
C ILE A 33 -7.34 12.56 4.42
N GLU A 34 -6.14 13.09 4.20
CA GLU A 34 -5.70 14.39 4.70
C GLU A 34 -6.62 15.53 4.25
N LEU A 35 -6.94 15.59 2.96
CA LEU A 35 -7.86 16.59 2.41
C LEU A 35 -9.27 16.44 2.98
N THR A 36 -9.75 15.20 3.13
CA THR A 36 -11.07 14.94 3.75
C THR A 36 -11.08 15.41 5.21
N GLN A 37 -10.02 15.15 5.97
CA GLN A 37 -9.90 15.62 7.34
C GLN A 37 -9.85 17.15 7.42
N ALA A 38 -9.03 17.78 6.57
CA ALA A 38 -8.90 19.23 6.51
C ALA A 38 -10.23 19.95 6.17
N ILE A 39 -11.05 19.37 5.30
CA ILE A 39 -12.33 19.96 4.87
C ILE A 39 -13.46 19.66 5.86
N PHE A 40 -13.53 18.44 6.39
CA PHE A 40 -14.70 17.96 7.14
C PHE A 40 -14.49 17.83 8.65
N THR A 41 -13.26 17.98 9.16
CA THR A 41 -12.95 17.79 10.59
C THR A 41 -12.37 19.07 11.20
N THR A 42 -13.18 19.76 12.01
CA THR A 42 -12.78 21.05 12.62
C THR A 42 -11.78 20.91 13.78
N THR A 43 -11.68 19.71 14.39
CA THR A 43 -10.87 19.44 15.60
C THR A 43 -9.62 18.60 15.33
N ARG A 44 -9.44 18.06 14.13
CA ARG A 44 -8.24 17.32 13.75
C ARG A 44 -7.74 17.81 12.39
N SER A 45 -6.58 18.45 12.42
CA SER A 45 -5.77 18.68 11.24
C SER A 45 -4.95 17.43 11.02
N GLY A 46 -5.18 16.73 9.91
CA GLY A 46 -4.17 15.80 9.44
C GLY A 46 -2.89 16.57 9.11
N THR A 47 -1.75 15.93 9.32
CA THR A 47 -0.44 16.57 9.21
C THR A 47 0.32 16.09 7.99
N VAL A 48 1.27 16.89 7.50
CA VAL A 48 2.21 16.45 6.46
C VAL A 48 2.99 15.21 6.91
N ASP A 49 3.21 15.05 8.22
CA ASP A 49 3.84 13.87 8.79
C ASP A 49 2.97 12.62 8.57
N ASP A 50 1.66 12.71 8.76
CA ASP A 50 0.72 11.62 8.48
C ASP A 50 0.76 11.21 7.01
N LEU A 51 0.77 12.19 6.09
CA LEU A 51 0.95 11.94 4.65
C LEU A 51 2.25 11.18 4.35
N PHE A 52 3.36 11.64 4.94
CA PHE A 52 4.67 11.03 4.75
C PHE A 52 4.73 9.60 5.31
N PHE A 53 4.34 9.40 6.58
CA PHE A 53 4.40 8.09 7.24
C PHE A 53 3.42 7.08 6.65
N ASN A 54 2.26 7.52 6.16
CA ASN A 54 1.34 6.64 5.44
C ASN A 54 1.93 6.24 4.08
N THR A 55 2.46 7.18 3.31
CA THR A 55 3.12 6.86 2.04
C THR A 55 4.29 5.90 2.25
N PHE A 56 5.13 6.15 3.26
CA PHE A 56 6.25 5.28 3.62
C PHE A 56 5.79 3.91 4.11
N GLY A 57 4.72 3.86 4.91
CA GLY A 57 4.09 2.62 5.34
C GLY A 57 3.59 1.78 4.17
N ALA A 58 3.03 2.39 3.12
CA ALA A 58 2.65 1.68 1.90
C ALA A 58 3.86 1.06 1.18
N VAL A 59 4.99 1.77 1.12
CA VAL A 59 6.25 1.24 0.58
C VAL A 59 6.77 0.07 1.42
N ILE A 60 6.77 0.16 2.74
CA ILE A 60 7.14 -0.95 3.63
C ILE A 60 6.25 -2.16 3.38
N GLY A 61 4.93 -1.97 3.31
CA GLY A 61 3.99 -3.04 3.01
C GLY A 61 4.27 -3.72 1.66
N PHE A 62 4.65 -2.94 0.65
CA PHE A 62 5.03 -3.50 -0.65
C PHE A 62 6.30 -4.33 -0.60
N ILE A 63 7.32 -3.90 0.15
CA ILE A 63 8.54 -4.69 0.36
C ILE A 63 8.19 -6.01 1.04
N LEU A 64 7.31 -6.00 2.05
CA LEU A 64 6.82 -7.22 2.70
C LEU A 64 6.07 -8.13 1.72
N PHE A 65 5.22 -7.57 0.85
CA PHE A 65 4.57 -8.33 -0.23
C PHE A 65 5.59 -9.01 -1.15
N LEU A 66 6.66 -8.31 -1.55
CA LEU A 66 7.70 -8.88 -2.41
C LEU A 66 8.42 -10.04 -1.70
N VAL A 67 8.74 -9.89 -0.42
CA VAL A 67 9.35 -10.97 0.38
C VAL A 67 8.42 -12.19 0.46
N LEU A 68 7.13 -11.98 0.79
CA LEU A 68 6.14 -13.05 0.82
C LEU A 68 5.99 -13.75 -0.54
N LYS A 69 5.99 -12.98 -1.63
CA LYS A 69 5.95 -13.50 -2.99
C LYS A 69 7.18 -14.35 -3.33
N VAL A 70 8.36 -14.01 -2.84
CA VAL A 70 9.57 -14.83 -3.05
C VAL A 70 9.51 -16.11 -2.21
N LEU A 71 9.11 -16.03 -0.94
CA LEU A 71 9.05 -17.16 -0.03
C LEU A 71 7.95 -18.18 -0.40
N SER A 72 6.86 -17.72 -0.99
CA SER A 72 5.73 -18.56 -1.41
C SER A 72 6.05 -19.56 -2.52
N LYS A 73 7.22 -19.49 -3.16
CA LYS A 73 7.61 -20.41 -4.23
C LYS A 73 7.59 -21.89 -3.83
N ASN A 74 7.80 -22.18 -2.55
CA ASN A 74 7.80 -23.56 -2.02
C ASN A 74 6.43 -24.00 -1.45
N VAL A 75 5.42 -23.13 -1.49
CA VAL A 75 4.07 -23.40 -0.95
C VAL A 75 3.09 -23.40 -2.11
N SER A 76 2.60 -24.58 -2.51
CA SER A 76 1.75 -24.76 -3.71
C SER A 76 0.54 -23.83 -3.75
N PHE A 77 -0.12 -23.63 -2.61
CA PHE A 77 -1.25 -22.70 -2.46
C PHE A 77 -0.84 -21.25 -2.76
N LEU A 78 0.22 -20.75 -2.13
CA LEU A 78 0.67 -19.37 -2.31
C LEU A 78 1.30 -19.15 -3.69
N TYR A 79 1.99 -20.15 -4.25
CA TYR A 79 2.50 -20.09 -5.62
C TYR A 79 1.36 -19.85 -6.61
N LYS A 80 0.27 -20.62 -6.51
CA LYS A 80 -0.90 -20.43 -7.38
C LYS A 80 -1.51 -19.04 -7.20
N PHE A 81 -1.61 -18.58 -5.96
CA PHE A 81 -2.13 -17.26 -5.62
C PHE A 81 -1.30 -16.10 -6.20
N PHE A 82 0.03 -16.15 -6.15
CA PHE A 82 0.89 -15.06 -6.63
C PHE A 82 1.25 -15.12 -8.12
N TYR A 83 1.18 -16.30 -8.75
CA TYR A 83 1.75 -16.53 -10.09
C TYR A 83 0.76 -17.03 -11.15
N THR A 84 -0.45 -17.49 -10.79
CA THR A 84 -1.40 -18.05 -11.78
C THR A 84 -2.47 -17.06 -12.24
N GLU A 85 -2.65 -15.92 -11.56
CA GLU A 85 -3.66 -14.90 -11.92
C GLU A 85 -3.08 -13.59 -12.50
N ASN A 86 -1.85 -13.61 -13.04
CA ASN A 86 -1.18 -12.41 -13.60
C ASN A 86 -0.97 -12.46 -15.10
#